data_AF-A0A7C3AC96-F1
#
_entry.id   AF-A0A7C3AC96-F1
#
_cell.length_a   1.000
_cell.length_b   1.000
_cell.length_c   1.000
_cell.angle_alpha   90.00
_cell.angle_beta   90.00
_cell.angle_gamma   90.00
#
_symmetry.space_group_name_H-M   'P 1'
#
loop_
_entity.id
_entity.type
_entity.pdbx_description
1 polymer ?
#
loop_
_entity_poly.entity_id
_entity_poly.type
_entity_poly.pdbx_seq_one_letter_code
_entity_poly.pdbx_strand_id
1 'polypeptide(L)'
;MLDLRDQTKVRKGDELIKHLREFKLEPKFSAGVWYFSPAASRFHARYGRELSIKERLDIAAELVDYGLKGLEAHYPTEVNEENIELYKQLQKDTGLRLITIVPGLFYDPEFEFGSLSSPIPEVRRKAIQRTIRTLELNKELDTDFAIVWPGIDGFEMAFGIDFYAMWDRFEEGLAEAMDAVPGVRIAIEPKPYEPRGNNIYRN
;
A
#
# COMPACT_ATOMS: atom_id res chain seq x y z
N MET A 1 -4.98 -12.15 20.42
CA MET A 1 -5.37 -11.20 19.36
C MET A 1 -5.29 -9.80 19.96
N LEU A 2 -4.54 -8.88 19.36
CA LEU A 2 -4.44 -7.48 19.81
C LEU A 2 -5.74 -6.75 19.44
N ASP A 3 -6.34 -6.00 20.36
CA ASP A 3 -7.50 -5.14 20.04
C ASP A 3 -7.01 -3.85 19.38
N LEU A 4 -7.36 -3.67 18.11
CA LEU A 4 -6.88 -2.59 17.24
C LEU A 4 -7.92 -1.49 17.01
N ARG A 5 -9.02 -1.47 17.78
CA ARG A 5 -10.09 -0.47 17.58
C ARG A 5 -9.71 0.87 18.20
N ASP A 6 -9.78 1.94 17.40
CA ASP A 6 -9.50 3.31 17.87
C ASP A 6 -10.68 3.94 18.65
N GLN A 7 -11.91 3.48 18.41
CA GLN A 7 -13.12 3.97 19.08
C GLN A 7 -13.65 2.99 20.12
N THR A 8 -12.89 2.78 21.19
CA THR A 8 -13.27 1.86 22.28
C THR A 8 -14.01 2.53 23.43
N LYS A 9 -13.98 3.87 23.52
CA LYS A 9 -14.52 4.63 24.65
C LYS A 9 -15.90 5.20 24.36
N VAL A 10 -16.93 4.52 24.85
CA VAL A 10 -18.30 5.05 24.88
C VAL A 10 -18.40 6.06 26.02
N ARG A 11 -18.59 7.33 25.70
CA ARG A 11 -18.78 8.42 26.66
C ARG A 11 -20.27 8.70 26.85
N LYS A 12 -20.73 8.94 28.07
CA LYS A 12 -22.14 9.23 28.39
C LYS A 12 -22.27 10.46 29.30
N GLY A 13 -23.45 11.08 29.28
CA GLY A 13 -23.80 12.19 30.17
C GLY A 13 -22.76 13.31 30.12
N ASP A 14 -22.28 13.72 31.30
CA ASP A 14 -21.33 14.82 31.45
C ASP A 14 -19.98 14.56 30.76
N GLU A 15 -19.53 13.31 30.66
CA GLU A 15 -18.28 12.97 29.98
C GLU A 15 -18.39 13.22 28.47
N LEU A 16 -19.55 12.92 27.87
CA LEU A 16 -19.81 13.22 26.46
C LEU A 16 -19.89 14.73 26.24
N ILE A 17 -20.60 15.45 27.11
CA ILE A 17 -20.71 16.91 27.03
C ILE A 17 -19.33 17.56 27.14
N LYS A 18 -18.49 17.10 28.06
CA LYS A 18 -17.11 17.56 28.22
C LYS A 18 -16.29 17.29 26.96
N HIS A 19 -16.36 16.07 26.43
CA HIS A 19 -15.65 15.71 25.20
C HIS A 19 -16.09 16.59 24.02
N LEU A 20 -17.38 16.81 23.82
CA LEU A 20 -17.88 17.67 22.74
C LEU A 20 -17.41 19.13 22.86
N ARG A 21 -17.12 19.62 24.06
CA ARG A 21 -16.61 20.98 24.29
C ARG A 21 -15.09 21.09 24.14
N GLU A 22 -14.36 20.05 24.52
CA GLU A 22 -12.90 20.09 24.63
C GLU A 22 -12.18 19.38 23.48
N PHE A 23 -12.84 18.44 22.80
CA PHE A 23 -12.24 17.68 21.71
C PHE A 23 -11.93 18.59 20.53
N LYS A 24 -10.66 18.58 20.13
CA LYS A 24 -10.21 19.14 18.88
C LYS A 24 -9.85 17.99 17.96
N LEU A 25 -10.54 17.90 16.83
CA LEU A 25 -10.15 16.98 15.78
C LEU A 25 -8.91 17.56 15.11
N GLU A 26 -7.80 16.82 15.16
CA GLU A 26 -6.62 17.07 14.36
C GLU A 26 -6.57 16.01 13.26
N PRO A 27 -6.98 16.33 12.02
CA PRO A 27 -6.91 15.39 10.92
C PRO A 27 -5.46 14.96 10.66
N LYS A 28 -5.25 13.66 10.48
CA LYS A 28 -3.95 13.07 10.12
C LYS A 28 -4.05 12.53 8.70
N PHE A 29 -3.90 13.41 7.71
CA PHE A 29 -3.98 12.99 6.32
C PHE A 29 -2.69 12.29 5.87
N SER A 30 -2.83 11.25 5.07
CA SER A 30 -1.74 10.64 4.30
C SER A 30 -2.00 10.82 2.80
N ALA A 31 -0.92 10.69 2.02
CA ALA A 31 -1.02 10.65 0.57
C ALA A 31 0.00 9.65 -0.01
N GLY A 32 -0.41 8.92 -1.04
CA GLY A 32 0.51 8.15 -1.85
C GLY A 32 1.41 9.05 -2.68
N VAL A 33 2.71 8.76 -2.71
CA VAL A 33 3.70 9.52 -3.49
C VAL A 33 3.37 9.50 -4.99
N TRP A 34 2.68 8.46 -5.47
CA TRP A 34 2.15 8.41 -6.84
C TRP A 34 1.20 9.56 -7.20
N TYR A 35 0.51 10.14 -6.21
CA TYR A 35 -0.46 11.22 -6.44
C TYR A 35 0.20 12.52 -6.96
N PHE A 36 1.45 12.76 -6.58
CA PHE A 36 2.15 14.01 -6.92
C PHE A 36 2.71 14.04 -8.35
N SER A 37 2.60 12.96 -9.12
CA SER A 37 3.11 12.91 -10.50
C SER A 37 1.99 12.61 -11.49
N PRO A 38 1.99 13.23 -12.68
CA PRO A 38 0.97 12.93 -13.67
C PRO A 38 1.07 11.47 -14.13
N ALA A 39 -0.08 10.79 -14.11
CA ALA A 39 -0.23 9.44 -14.63
C ALA A 39 -0.69 9.45 -16.09
N ALA A 40 -0.26 8.45 -16.86
CA ALA A 40 -0.87 8.17 -18.16
C ALA A 40 -2.20 7.44 -17.93
N SER A 41 -3.07 7.48 -18.92
CA SER A 41 -4.22 6.58 -18.98
C SER A 41 -4.10 5.64 -20.17
N ARG A 42 -4.94 4.61 -20.22
CA ARG A 42 -5.03 3.72 -21.40
C ARG A 42 -5.43 4.43 -22.69
N PHE A 43 -5.91 5.68 -22.62
CA PHE A 43 -6.38 6.46 -23.77
C PHE A 43 -5.57 7.73 -24.05
N HIS A 44 -4.69 8.16 -23.13
CA HIS A 44 -3.99 9.43 -23.27
C HIS A 44 -2.66 9.45 -22.51
N ALA A 45 -1.66 10.11 -23.11
CA ALA A 45 -0.37 10.36 -22.47
C ALA A 45 -0.51 11.23 -21.20
N ARG A 46 0.55 11.30 -20.41
CA ARG A 46 0.60 12.16 -19.21
C ARG A 46 0.40 13.63 -19.60
N TYR A 47 -0.39 14.36 -18.82
CA TYR A 47 -0.43 15.82 -18.91
C TYR A 47 0.69 16.38 -18.03
N GLY A 48 1.84 16.67 -18.66
CA GLY A 48 3.03 17.20 -17.98
C GLY A 48 4.19 16.22 -17.92
N ARG A 49 5.33 16.68 -17.39
CA ARG A 49 6.52 15.85 -17.23
C ARG A 49 6.38 14.92 -16.02
N GLU A 50 7.07 13.79 -16.09
CA GLU A 50 7.27 12.94 -14.92
C GLU A 50 8.16 13.65 -13.89
N LEU A 51 7.80 13.49 -12.61
CA LEU A 51 8.57 14.02 -11.50
C LEU A 51 9.42 12.90 -10.90
N SER A 52 10.66 13.21 -10.56
CA SER A 52 11.53 12.35 -9.76
C SER A 52 10.95 12.17 -8.35
N ILE A 53 11.38 11.11 -7.64
CA ILE A 53 10.94 10.88 -6.26
C ILE A 53 11.28 12.07 -5.37
N LYS A 54 12.48 12.66 -5.51
CA LYS A 54 12.85 13.86 -4.75
C LYS A 54 11.85 15.00 -4.98
N GLU A 55 11.50 15.32 -6.22
CA GLU A 55 10.56 16.41 -6.51
C GLU A 55 9.17 16.15 -5.92
N ARG A 56 8.71 14.89 -5.90
CA ARG A 56 7.44 14.51 -5.26
C ARG A 56 7.52 14.69 -3.74
N LEU A 57 8.65 14.36 -3.12
CA LEU A 57 8.87 14.56 -1.68
C LEU A 57 9.00 16.04 -1.32
N ASP A 58 9.60 16.87 -2.19
CA ASP A 58 9.65 18.32 -2.01
C ASP A 58 8.21 18.90 -1.99
N ILE A 59 7.32 18.45 -2.89
CA ILE A 59 5.88 18.81 -2.86
C ILE A 59 5.22 18.35 -1.55
N ALA A 60 5.48 17.12 -1.10
CA ALA A 60 4.93 16.61 0.14
C ALA A 60 5.35 17.44 1.36
N ALA A 61 6.60 17.92 1.39
CA ALA A 61 7.11 18.79 2.45
C ALA A 61 6.32 20.11 2.54
N GLU A 62 5.98 20.72 1.41
CA GLU A 62 5.17 21.95 1.36
C GLU A 62 3.74 21.75 1.90
N LEU A 63 3.22 20.52 1.85
CA LEU A 63 1.87 20.17 2.32
C LEU A 63 1.78 19.87 3.82
N VAL A 64 2.91 19.84 4.54
CA VAL A 64 2.94 19.56 5.98
C VAL A 64 2.14 20.59 6.79
N ASP A 65 2.26 21.87 6.41
CA ASP A 65 1.51 22.98 7.01
C ASP A 65 0.02 22.97 6.63
N TYR A 66 -0.35 22.20 5.60
CA TYR A 66 -1.72 22.00 5.15
C TYR A 66 -2.35 20.69 5.68
N GLY A 67 -1.66 19.98 6.56
CA GLY A 67 -2.20 18.82 7.28
C GLY A 67 -1.73 17.45 6.78
N LEU A 68 -0.80 17.39 5.82
CA LEU A 68 -0.17 16.13 5.45
C LEU A 68 0.74 15.64 6.59
N LYS A 69 0.49 14.42 7.08
CA LYS A 69 1.23 13.81 8.20
C LYS A 69 1.88 12.47 7.85
N GLY A 70 1.44 11.84 6.77
CA GLY A 70 1.98 10.56 6.32
C GLY A 70 2.15 10.47 4.81
N LEU A 71 3.08 9.64 4.38
CA LEU A 71 3.23 9.22 2.99
C LEU A 71 3.06 7.72 2.85
N GLU A 72 2.70 7.32 1.64
CA GLU A 72 2.56 5.94 1.21
C GLU A 72 3.36 5.76 -0.08
N ALA A 73 4.06 4.64 -0.25
CA ALA A 73 4.89 4.40 -1.43
C ALA A 73 4.93 2.93 -1.82
N HIS A 74 5.06 2.65 -3.11
CA HIS A 74 5.24 1.31 -3.64
C HIS A 74 6.72 0.92 -3.70
N TYR A 75 7.03 -0.29 -3.24
CA TYR A 75 8.31 -0.94 -3.51
C TYR A 75 8.25 -1.77 -4.80
N PRO A 76 9.25 -1.70 -5.71
CA PRO A 76 10.49 -0.92 -5.60
C PRO A 76 10.44 0.43 -6.35
N THR A 77 9.30 0.81 -6.93
CA THR A 77 9.24 1.92 -7.91
C THR A 77 9.33 3.29 -7.26
N GLU A 78 8.79 3.47 -6.07
CA GLU A 78 8.69 4.76 -5.39
C GLU A 78 9.57 4.85 -4.16
N VAL A 79 9.73 3.72 -3.46
CA VAL A 79 10.71 3.55 -2.39
C VAL A 79 11.54 2.31 -2.65
N ASN A 80 12.85 2.42 -2.51
CA ASN A 80 13.82 1.33 -2.65
C ASN A 80 15.14 1.71 -1.97
N GLU A 81 16.12 0.80 -2.04
CA GLU A 81 17.43 0.94 -1.41
C GLU A 81 18.21 2.18 -1.87
N GLU A 82 17.97 2.67 -3.10
CA GLU A 82 18.68 3.82 -3.67
C GLU A 82 18.13 5.15 -3.16
N ASN A 83 16.85 5.20 -2.78
CA ASN A 83 16.17 6.45 -2.44
C ASN A 83 15.58 6.51 -1.02
N ILE A 84 15.67 5.43 -0.25
CA ILE A 84 15.12 5.35 1.12
C ILE A 84 15.65 6.45 2.05
N GLU A 85 16.90 6.88 1.86
CA GLU A 85 17.50 7.95 2.64
C GLU A 85 16.81 9.31 2.41
N LEU A 86 16.17 9.53 1.25
CA LEU A 86 15.36 10.72 1.01
C LEU A 86 14.13 10.76 1.93
N TYR A 87 13.49 9.61 2.16
CA TYR A 87 12.34 9.49 3.07
C TYR A 87 12.76 9.70 4.52
N LYS A 88 13.88 9.10 4.94
CA LYS A 88 14.44 9.30 6.29
C LYS A 88 14.81 10.76 6.54
N GLN A 89 15.40 11.43 5.55
CA GLN A 89 15.73 12.85 5.64
C GLN A 89 14.47 13.73 5.69
N LEU A 90 13.46 13.46 4.85
CA LEU A 90 12.17 14.18 4.89
C LEU A 90 11.51 14.07 6.26
N GLN A 91 11.51 12.87 6.87
CA GLN A 91 10.98 12.66 8.20
C GLN A 91 11.75 13.46 9.25
N LYS A 92 13.08 13.51 9.16
CA LYS A 92 13.91 14.30 10.07
C LYS A 92 13.62 15.80 9.96
N ASP A 93 13.42 16.31 8.75
CA ASP A 93 13.27 17.74 8.50
C ASP A 93 11.85 18.26 8.80
N THR A 94 10.83 17.42 8.59
CA THR A 94 9.42 17.86 8.62
C THR A 94 8.56 17.10 9.63
N GLY A 95 9.04 15.97 10.15
CA GLY A 95 8.24 15.05 10.96
C GLY A 95 7.28 14.16 10.16
N LEU A 96 7.23 14.31 8.83
CA LEU A 96 6.37 13.49 7.96
C LEU A 96 6.91 12.06 7.89
N ARG A 97 6.08 11.07 8.20
CA ARG A 97 6.46 9.65 8.22
C ARG A 97 6.05 8.96 6.92
N LEU A 98 6.86 8.00 6.46
CA LEU A 98 6.38 6.96 5.57
C LEU A 98 5.58 5.96 6.42
N ILE A 99 4.26 5.91 6.25
CA ILE A 99 3.35 5.16 7.16
C ILE A 99 3.04 3.75 6.66
N THR A 100 3.25 3.47 5.38
CA THR A 100 3.09 2.16 4.75
C THR A 100 3.97 2.08 3.51
N ILE A 101 4.55 0.90 3.28
CA ILE A 101 5.18 0.54 2.01
C ILE A 101 4.40 -0.62 1.40
N VAL A 102 3.96 -0.43 0.16
CA VAL A 102 3.07 -1.34 -0.56
C VAL A 102 3.90 -2.15 -1.56
N PRO A 103 3.81 -3.49 -1.61
CA PRO A 103 4.51 -4.24 -2.63
C PRO A 103 3.84 -3.96 -3.98
N GLY A 104 4.60 -3.43 -4.94
CA GLY A 104 4.13 -3.18 -6.30
C GLY A 104 3.93 -4.50 -7.03
N LEU A 105 2.73 -5.05 -7.00
CA LEU A 105 2.43 -6.41 -7.50
C LEU A 105 1.59 -6.44 -8.78
N PHE A 106 1.49 -5.33 -9.51
CA PHE A 106 0.54 -5.24 -10.63
C PHE A 106 1.10 -4.66 -11.93
N TYR A 107 2.20 -3.89 -11.88
CA TYR A 107 2.64 -3.06 -13.01
C TYR A 107 3.55 -3.80 -14.00
N ASP A 108 4.40 -4.70 -13.50
CA ASP A 108 5.41 -5.36 -14.33
C ASP A 108 4.76 -6.33 -15.33
N PRO A 109 5.19 -6.36 -16.61
CA PRO A 109 4.56 -7.19 -17.65
C PRO A 109 4.48 -8.68 -17.32
N GLU A 110 5.45 -9.20 -16.57
CA GLU A 110 5.47 -10.61 -16.16
C GLU A 110 4.31 -11.01 -15.24
N PHE A 111 3.64 -10.05 -14.60
CA PHE A 111 2.46 -10.30 -13.77
C PHE A 111 1.16 -10.39 -14.58
N GLU A 112 1.22 -10.48 -15.92
CA GLU A 112 0.02 -10.54 -16.79
C GLU A 112 -0.98 -11.64 -16.38
N PHE A 113 -0.50 -12.76 -15.82
CA PHE A 113 -1.32 -13.88 -15.34
C PHE A 113 -1.55 -13.89 -13.82
N GLY A 114 -1.29 -12.78 -13.13
CA GLY A 114 -1.33 -12.66 -11.67
C GLY A 114 0.06 -12.50 -11.06
N SER A 115 0.09 -12.12 -9.79
CA SER A 115 1.30 -11.94 -8.99
C SER A 115 1.45 -13.09 -8.00
N LEU A 116 0.92 -12.97 -6.78
CA LEU A 116 0.86 -14.03 -5.77
C LEU A 116 -0.05 -15.18 -6.21
N SER A 117 -1.10 -14.90 -7.00
CA SER A 117 -2.01 -15.90 -7.56
C SER A 117 -1.50 -16.54 -8.86
N SER A 118 -0.33 -16.12 -9.37
CA SER A 118 0.19 -16.54 -10.67
C SER A 118 0.35 -18.06 -10.75
N PRO A 119 -0.12 -18.71 -11.83
CA PRO A 119 0.14 -20.14 -12.06
C PRO A 119 1.58 -20.41 -12.51
N ILE A 120 2.35 -19.37 -12.86
CA ILE A 120 3.75 -19.49 -13.30
C ILE A 120 4.64 -19.46 -12.05
N PRO A 121 5.34 -20.57 -11.70
CA PRO A 121 6.07 -20.68 -10.44
C PRO A 121 7.12 -19.58 -10.22
N GLU A 122 7.86 -19.22 -11.27
CA GLU A 122 8.94 -18.24 -11.22
C GLU A 122 8.40 -16.82 -10.97
N VAL A 123 7.29 -16.47 -11.64
CA VAL A 123 6.60 -15.19 -11.46
C VAL A 123 6.05 -15.09 -10.03
N ARG A 124 5.38 -16.15 -9.56
CA ARG A 124 4.87 -16.22 -8.19
C ARG A 124 6.00 -16.10 -7.15
N ARG A 125 7.11 -16.81 -7.35
CA ARG A 125 8.27 -16.72 -6.45
C ARG A 125 8.82 -15.29 -6.37
N LYS A 126 8.87 -14.57 -7.50
CA LYS A 126 9.30 -13.16 -7.52
C LYS A 126 8.32 -12.25 -6.78
N ALA A 127 7.01 -12.43 -6.96
CA ALA A 127 5.98 -11.70 -6.23
C ALA A 127 6.10 -11.90 -4.71
N ILE A 128 6.35 -13.14 -4.26
CA ILE A 128 6.58 -13.45 -2.84
C ILE A 128 7.86 -12.77 -2.35
N GLN A 129 8.98 -12.87 -3.09
CA GLN A 129 10.24 -12.20 -2.69
C GLN A 129 10.10 -10.68 -2.62
N ARG A 130 9.36 -10.06 -3.56
CA ARG A 130 9.04 -8.64 -3.51
C ARG A 130 8.22 -8.29 -2.28
N THR A 131 7.25 -9.13 -1.93
CA THR A 131 6.42 -8.93 -0.74
C THR A 131 7.27 -9.05 0.53
N ILE A 132 8.10 -10.09 0.67
CA ILE A 132 9.06 -10.26 1.78
C ILE A 132 9.92 -8.99 1.93
N ARG A 133 10.57 -8.56 0.84
CA ARG A 133 11.44 -7.39 0.87
C ARG A 133 10.69 -6.12 1.27
N THR A 134 9.47 -5.97 0.80
CA THR A 134 8.59 -4.86 1.19
C THR A 134 8.29 -4.89 2.69
N LEU A 135 7.98 -6.07 3.26
CA LEU A 135 7.71 -6.19 4.69
C LEU A 135 8.97 -5.93 5.54
N GLU A 136 10.17 -6.32 5.06
CA GLU A 136 11.42 -5.97 5.71
C GLU A 136 11.61 -4.45 5.80
N LEU A 137 11.34 -3.73 4.71
CA LEU A 137 11.43 -2.26 4.69
C LEU A 137 10.37 -1.60 5.58
N ASN A 138 9.15 -2.13 5.60
CA ASN A 138 8.11 -1.69 6.55
C ASN A 138 8.60 -1.81 8.00
N LYS A 139 9.27 -2.91 8.32
CA LYS A 139 9.83 -3.17 9.65
C LYS A 139 11.05 -2.29 9.96
N GLU A 140 11.93 -2.06 8.97
CA GLU A 140 13.09 -1.17 9.10
C GLU A 140 12.65 0.28 9.41
N LEU A 141 11.61 0.74 8.73
CA LEU A 141 11.11 2.11 8.86
C LEU A 141 10.01 2.29 9.92
N ASP A 142 9.67 1.22 10.67
CA ASP A 142 8.63 1.24 11.70
C ASP A 142 7.30 1.82 11.18
N THR A 143 6.89 1.37 9.99
CA THR A 143 5.60 1.73 9.37
C THR A 143 4.43 1.12 10.15
N ASP A 144 3.22 1.65 9.96
CA ASP A 144 2.06 1.29 10.76
C ASP A 144 1.37 0.00 10.27
N PHE A 145 1.47 -0.30 8.96
CA PHE A 145 0.92 -1.48 8.27
C PHE A 145 1.48 -1.54 6.84
N ALA A 146 1.25 -2.65 6.15
CA ALA A 146 1.47 -2.79 4.72
C ALA A 146 0.13 -3.09 4.02
N ILE A 147 -0.16 -2.35 2.96
CA ILE A 147 -1.31 -2.64 2.10
C ILE A 147 -0.92 -3.73 1.10
N VAL A 148 -1.84 -4.65 0.80
CA VAL A 148 -1.73 -5.54 -0.34
C VAL A 148 -2.97 -5.34 -1.21
N TRP A 149 -2.77 -4.65 -2.33
CA TRP A 149 -3.76 -4.54 -3.39
C TRP A 149 -3.49 -5.61 -4.46
N PRO A 150 -4.36 -6.63 -4.60
CA PRO A 150 -4.20 -7.72 -5.57
C PRO A 150 -4.57 -7.28 -7.00
N GLY A 151 -4.12 -6.11 -7.46
CA GLY A 151 -4.68 -5.44 -8.64
C GLY A 151 -4.69 -6.28 -9.92
N ILE A 152 -3.63 -7.06 -10.15
CA ILE A 152 -3.49 -7.93 -11.32
C ILE A 152 -3.88 -9.39 -11.04
N ASP A 153 -4.15 -9.77 -9.79
CA ASP A 153 -4.55 -11.13 -9.41
C ASP A 153 -6.06 -11.30 -9.65
N GLY A 154 -6.41 -12.21 -10.55
CA GLY A 154 -7.78 -12.34 -11.03
C GLY A 154 -7.88 -13.04 -12.38
N PHE A 155 -8.96 -12.78 -13.10
CA PHE A 155 -9.28 -13.42 -14.38
C PHE A 155 -10.21 -12.62 -15.28
N GLU A 156 -10.09 -12.84 -16.59
CA GLU A 156 -11.01 -12.34 -17.61
C GLU A 156 -12.08 -13.37 -17.94
N MET A 157 -11.70 -14.64 -18.02
CA MET A 157 -12.56 -15.75 -18.46
C MET A 157 -12.69 -16.80 -17.37
N ALA A 158 -13.93 -17.04 -16.94
CA ALA A 158 -14.22 -17.99 -15.86
C ALA A 158 -13.92 -19.46 -16.22
N PHE A 159 -13.94 -19.83 -17.51
CA PHE A 159 -13.75 -21.21 -17.95
C PHE A 159 -12.29 -21.66 -18.01
N GLY A 160 -11.32 -20.75 -17.84
CA GLY A 160 -9.89 -21.04 -17.97
C GLY A 160 -9.10 -21.01 -16.66
N ILE A 161 -9.77 -20.85 -15.52
CA ILE A 161 -9.13 -20.63 -14.23
C ILE A 161 -9.65 -21.64 -13.22
N ASP A 162 -8.73 -22.33 -12.55
CA ASP A 162 -9.03 -23.00 -11.30
C ASP A 162 -9.05 -21.96 -10.18
N PHE A 163 -10.25 -21.62 -9.71
CA PHE A 163 -10.43 -20.55 -8.73
C PHE A 163 -9.82 -20.89 -7.37
N TYR A 164 -10.00 -22.13 -6.91
CA TYR A 164 -9.46 -22.57 -5.63
C TYR A 164 -7.95 -22.54 -5.65
N ALA A 165 -7.32 -23.10 -6.69
CA ALA A 165 -5.87 -23.03 -6.82
C ALA A 165 -5.34 -21.59 -6.94
N MET A 166 -6.10 -20.68 -7.53
CA MET A 166 -5.74 -19.26 -7.60
C MET A 166 -5.76 -18.59 -6.21
N TRP A 167 -6.81 -18.83 -5.42
CA TRP A 167 -6.91 -18.35 -4.03
C TRP A 167 -5.83 -18.97 -3.14
N ASP A 168 -5.67 -20.29 -3.19
CA ASP A 168 -4.64 -21.02 -2.43
C ASP A 168 -3.26 -20.43 -2.72
N ARG A 169 -2.89 -20.26 -4.00
CA ARG A 169 -1.60 -19.65 -4.37
C ARG A 169 -1.43 -18.24 -3.80
N PHE A 170 -2.46 -17.41 -3.87
CA PHE A 170 -2.40 -16.04 -3.35
C PHE A 170 -2.21 -16.04 -1.83
N GLU A 171 -3.07 -16.76 -1.11
CA GLU A 171 -3.09 -16.81 0.35
C GLU A 171 -1.82 -17.45 0.91
N GLU A 172 -1.37 -18.57 0.33
CA GLU A 172 -0.09 -19.21 0.72
C GLU A 172 1.10 -18.29 0.46
N GLY A 173 1.11 -17.55 -0.66
CA GLY A 173 2.21 -16.67 -1.01
C GLY A 173 2.31 -15.47 -0.06
N LEU A 174 1.15 -14.91 0.31
CA LEU A 174 1.08 -13.85 1.31
C LEU A 174 1.46 -14.37 2.71
N ALA A 175 0.95 -15.55 3.09
CA ALA A 175 1.27 -16.18 4.37
C ALA A 175 2.78 -16.46 4.49
N GLU A 176 3.41 -16.99 3.43
CA GLU A 176 4.86 -17.22 3.38
C GLU A 176 5.63 -15.92 3.62
N ALA A 177 5.21 -14.81 2.99
CA ALA A 177 5.86 -13.52 3.19
C ALA A 177 5.68 -12.99 4.62
N MET A 178 4.49 -13.15 5.20
CA MET A 178 4.20 -12.76 6.59
C MET A 178 4.98 -13.61 7.61
N ASP A 179 5.16 -14.90 7.35
CA ASP A 179 5.95 -15.80 8.20
C ASP A 179 7.45 -15.48 8.11
N ALA A 180 7.94 -15.10 6.93
CA ALA A 180 9.31 -14.65 6.76
C ALA A 180 9.60 -13.33 7.50
N VAL A 181 8.61 -12.42 7.56
CA VAL A 181 8.74 -11.11 8.22
C VAL A 181 7.58 -10.86 9.18
N PRO A 182 7.59 -11.52 10.36
CA PRO A 182 6.50 -11.41 11.30
C PRO A 182 6.48 -10.04 11.98
N GLY A 183 5.26 -9.62 12.33
CA GLY A 183 4.99 -8.39 13.08
C GLY A 183 4.51 -7.20 12.25
N VAL A 184 4.52 -7.30 10.91
CA VAL A 184 3.90 -6.30 10.04
C VAL A 184 2.42 -6.62 9.85
N ARG A 185 1.56 -5.65 10.13
CA ARG A 185 0.11 -5.79 9.91
C ARG A 185 -0.20 -5.64 8.42
N ILE A 186 -0.95 -6.58 7.86
CA ILE A 186 -1.42 -6.53 6.47
C ILE A 186 -2.85 -5.98 6.40
N ALA A 187 -3.08 -5.06 5.46
CA ALA A 187 -4.41 -4.62 5.05
C ALA A 187 -4.65 -5.05 3.59
N ILE A 188 -5.65 -5.90 3.36
CA ILE A 188 -6.08 -6.24 2.00
C ILE A 188 -6.93 -5.10 1.46
N GLU A 189 -6.58 -4.60 0.26
CA GLU A 189 -7.37 -3.59 -0.45
C GLU A 189 -8.18 -4.28 -1.55
N PRO A 190 -9.47 -4.60 -1.33
CA PRO A 190 -10.30 -5.21 -2.37
C PRO A 190 -10.66 -4.17 -3.44
N LYS A 191 -10.60 -4.59 -4.71
CA LYS A 191 -11.11 -3.81 -5.84
C LYS A 191 -11.82 -4.77 -6.79
N PRO A 192 -13.09 -4.56 -7.15
CA PRO A 192 -13.86 -5.58 -7.88
C PRO A 192 -13.32 -5.91 -9.28
N TYR A 193 -12.79 -4.90 -9.97
CA TYR A 193 -12.28 -4.98 -11.33
C TYR A 193 -11.28 -3.84 -11.62
N GLU A 194 -10.62 -3.93 -12.77
CA GLU A 194 -9.58 -3.04 -13.30
C GLU A 194 -8.27 -3.03 -12.47
N PRO A 195 -7.13 -3.52 -13.02
CA PRO A 195 -6.91 -3.87 -14.43
C PRO A 195 -7.55 -5.19 -14.90
N ARG A 196 -7.77 -6.17 -14.02
CA ARG A 196 -8.43 -7.45 -14.39
C ARG A 196 -9.93 -7.28 -14.58
N GLY A 197 -10.53 -8.12 -15.43
CA GLY A 197 -12.00 -8.16 -15.57
C GLY A 197 -12.71 -8.57 -14.27
N ASN A 198 -12.12 -9.49 -13.53
CA ASN A 198 -12.56 -9.92 -12.20
C ASN A 198 -11.35 -10.04 -11.28
N ASN A 199 -11.34 -9.29 -10.19
CA ASN A 199 -10.32 -9.43 -9.16
C ASN A 199 -10.60 -10.63 -8.24
N ILE A 200 -9.55 -11.14 -7.60
CA ILE A 200 -9.61 -12.22 -6.61
C ILE A 200 -10.46 -11.89 -5.37
N TYR A 201 -10.47 -10.62 -4.92
CA TYR A 201 -11.29 -10.12 -3.81
C TYR A 201 -12.24 -9.01 -4.28
N ARG A 202 -13.34 -9.44 -4.90
CA ARG A 202 -14.29 -8.55 -5.59
C ARG A 202 -15.60 -8.24 -4.84
N ASN A 203 -15.80 -8.78 -3.65
CA ASN A 203 -17.04 -8.70 -2.88
C ASN A 203 -16.80 -8.20 -1.46
#